data_AF-D5ML98-F1
#
_entry.id   AF-D5ML98-F1
#
_cell.length_a   1.000
_cell.length_b   1.000
_cell.length_c   1.000
_cell.angle_alpha   90.00
_cell.angle_beta   90.00
_cell.angle_gamma   90.00
#
_symmetry.space_group_name_H-M   'P 1'
#
loop_
_entity.id
_entity.type
_entity.pdbx_description
1 polymer ?
#
loop_
_entity_poly.entity_id
_entity_poly.type
_entity_poly.pdbx_seq_one_letter_code
_entity_poly.pdbx_strand_id
1 'polypeptide(L)'
;MREHRRTVPGLIVAIMIALVSFTLWAGPSVLLRTDLADAQEIVFMKALEEADKAILEARDFEAEIYAPEEFSLALEYLAQAKDEAKLFRSATQEKGAHLFSARTSGEAVSLLAEKAQYQAKVAGTKAIEVKSDREITTIKAQIVDTFNTNVDRSFTSTREHLFGELGAKEAVRSEARKARAQAESALRRLTLEGQTAPAP
;
A
#
# COMPACT_ATOMS: atom_id res chain seq x y z
N MET A 1 -57.78 -20.63 53.19
CA MET A 1 -57.86 -20.32 51.74
C MET A 1 -56.44 -20.39 51.21
N ARG A 2 -56.14 -21.44 50.43
CA ARG A 2 -54.78 -21.81 50.01
C ARG A 2 -54.50 -21.20 48.64
N GLU A 3 -53.70 -20.15 48.66
CA GLU A 3 -53.21 -19.47 47.48
C GLU A 3 -51.87 -20.05 47.00
N HIS A 4 -51.62 -19.86 45.69
CA HIS A 4 -50.29 -19.73 45.11
C HIS A 4 -49.37 -20.95 45.07
N ARG A 5 -49.79 -21.99 44.34
CA ARG A 5 -48.83 -22.86 43.62
C ARG A 5 -49.46 -23.31 42.31
N ARG A 6 -49.08 -22.68 41.19
CA ARG A 6 -49.04 -23.21 39.79
C ARG A 6 -49.01 -22.08 38.76
N THR A 7 -47.93 -21.30 38.68
CA THR A 7 -47.78 -20.29 37.59
C THR A 7 -46.33 -20.07 37.17
N VAL A 8 -45.42 -21.01 37.44
CA VAL A 8 -44.01 -20.92 37.02
C VAL A 8 -43.70 -21.68 35.72
N PRO A 9 -44.27 -22.87 35.41
CA PRO A 9 -43.83 -23.61 34.22
C PRO A 9 -44.33 -23.01 32.90
N GLY A 10 -45.48 -22.32 32.89
CA GLY A 10 -46.02 -21.68 31.67
C GLY A 10 -45.24 -20.43 31.24
N LEU A 11 -44.70 -19.68 32.20
CA LEU A 11 -43.93 -18.46 31.93
C LEU A 11 -42.57 -18.78 31.28
N ILE A 12 -41.92 -19.86 31.72
CA ILE A 12 -40.63 -20.31 31.17
C ILE A 12 -40.79 -20.82 29.73
N VAL A 13 -41.88 -21.54 29.43
CA VAL A 13 -42.18 -22.00 28.07
C VAL A 13 -42.50 -20.82 27.14
N ALA A 14 -43.25 -19.83 27.60
CA ALA A 14 -43.54 -18.62 26.81
C ALA A 14 -42.28 -17.79 26.51
N ILE A 15 -41.36 -17.67 27.48
CA ILE A 15 -40.08 -16.98 27.29
C ILE A 15 -39.19 -17.77 26.32
N MET A 16 -39.12 -19.09 26.42
CA MET A 16 -38.35 -19.93 25.49
C MET A 16 -38.87 -19.84 24.05
N ILE A 17 -40.19 -19.81 23.83
CA ILE A 17 -40.77 -19.67 22.49
C ILE A 17 -40.52 -18.27 21.92
N ALA A 18 -40.60 -17.22 22.75
CA ALA A 18 -40.26 -15.86 22.33
C ALA A 18 -38.77 -15.73 21.99
N LEU A 19 -37.87 -16.33 22.78
CA LEU A 19 -36.42 -16.31 22.54
C LEU A 19 -36.03 -17.10 21.27
N VAL A 20 -36.66 -18.25 21.04
CA VAL A 20 -36.45 -19.09 19.84
C VAL A 20 -37.02 -18.42 18.60
N SER A 21 -38.16 -17.73 18.70
CA SER A 21 -38.72 -16.97 17.57
C SER A 21 -37.86 -15.75 17.21
N PHE A 22 -37.18 -15.14 18.20
CA PHE A 22 -36.26 -14.02 17.96
C PHE A 22 -34.94 -14.46 17.30
N THR A 23 -34.45 -15.67 17.62
CA THR A 23 -33.21 -16.21 17.03
C THR A 23 -33.41 -16.89 15.68
N LEU A 24 -34.64 -17.28 15.33
CA LEU A 24 -34.98 -17.84 14.00
C LEU A 24 -35.19 -16.76 12.92
N TRP A 25 -35.37 -15.49 13.29
CA TRP A 25 -35.42 -14.36 12.35
C TRP A 25 -34.10 -13.59 12.23
N ALA A 26 -33.22 -13.68 13.23
CA ALA A 26 -31.84 -13.23 13.13
C ALA A 26 -30.93 -14.45 12.89
N GLY A 27 -30.99 -14.98 11.66
CA GLY A 27 -30.17 -16.14 11.29
C GLY A 27 -28.67 -15.90 11.59
N PRO A 28 -27.93 -16.94 12.01
CA PRO A 28 -26.48 -16.86 12.26
C PRO A 28 -25.68 -16.48 11.00
N SER A 29 -26.31 -16.52 9.83
CA SER A 29 -25.73 -16.08 8.57
C SER A 29 -25.58 -14.56 8.47
N VAL A 30 -26.40 -13.73 9.14
CA VAL A 30 -26.30 -12.26 9.02
C VAL A 30 -25.14 -11.71 9.84
N LEU A 31 -24.91 -12.25 11.05
CA LEU A 31 -23.83 -11.82 11.94
C LEU A 31 -22.44 -12.27 11.45
N LEU A 32 -22.32 -13.49 10.93
CA LEU A 32 -21.09 -13.95 10.28
C LEU A 32 -20.80 -13.20 8.96
N ARG A 33 -21.84 -12.66 8.30
CA ARG A 33 -21.71 -11.86 7.06
C ARG A 33 -21.21 -10.45 7.34
N THR A 34 -21.62 -9.82 8.44
CA THR A 34 -21.11 -8.50 8.84
C THR A 34 -19.66 -8.59 9.29
N ASP A 35 -19.30 -9.58 10.12
CA ASP A 35 -17.92 -9.71 10.63
C ASP A 35 -16.87 -10.00 9.54
N LEU A 36 -17.22 -10.78 8.51
CA LEU A 36 -16.27 -11.10 7.42
C LEU A 36 -16.10 -9.93 6.43
N ALA A 37 -17.19 -9.21 6.13
CA ALA A 37 -17.14 -8.02 5.28
C ALA A 37 -16.37 -6.88 5.97
N ASP A 38 -16.62 -6.68 7.27
CA ASP A 38 -15.90 -5.71 8.10
C ASP A 38 -14.40 -6.06 8.21
N ALA A 39 -14.06 -7.36 8.35
CA ALA A 39 -12.67 -7.80 8.37
C ALA A 39 -11.94 -7.58 7.03
N GLN A 40 -12.61 -7.82 5.90
CA GLN A 40 -12.04 -7.53 4.57
C GLN A 40 -11.89 -6.02 4.34
N GLU A 41 -12.86 -5.21 4.80
CA GLU A 41 -12.77 -3.76 4.75
C GLU A 41 -11.57 -3.21 5.50
N ILE A 42 -11.28 -3.72 6.69
CA ILE A 42 -10.10 -3.32 7.45
C ILE A 42 -8.80 -3.61 6.70
N VAL A 43 -8.69 -4.76 6.01
CA VAL A 43 -7.48 -5.17 5.30
C VAL A 43 -7.19 -4.28 4.10
N PHE A 44 -8.17 -4.04 3.22
CA PHE A 44 -7.92 -3.20 2.05
C PHE A 44 -7.80 -1.71 2.41
N MET A 45 -8.47 -1.25 3.47
CA MET A 45 -8.28 0.12 3.98
C MET A 45 -6.86 0.34 4.46
N LYS A 46 -6.28 -0.63 5.16
CA LYS A 46 -4.87 -0.59 5.54
C LYS A 46 -3.95 -0.58 4.32
N ALA A 47 -4.23 -1.38 3.30
CA ALA A 47 -3.44 -1.37 2.07
C ALA A 47 -3.48 0.00 1.36
N LEU A 48 -4.65 0.66 1.33
CA LEU A 48 -4.79 2.03 0.81
C LEU A 48 -3.99 3.05 1.63
N GLU A 49 -4.02 2.97 2.96
CA GLU A 49 -3.22 3.84 3.84
C GLU A 49 -1.72 3.66 3.62
N GLU A 50 -1.25 2.41 3.48
CA GLU A 50 0.15 2.11 3.19
C GLU A 50 0.57 2.62 1.81
N ALA A 51 -0.32 2.56 0.82
CA ALA A 51 -0.09 3.13 -0.51
C ALA A 51 -0.02 4.66 -0.47
N ASP A 52 -0.96 5.32 0.21
CA ASP A 52 -0.96 6.78 0.42
C ASP A 52 0.33 7.24 1.11
N LYS A 53 0.77 6.51 2.14
CA LYS A 53 2.04 6.78 2.84
C LYS A 53 3.24 6.66 1.90
N ALA A 54 3.30 5.60 1.08
CA ALA A 54 4.39 5.41 0.13
C ALA A 54 4.43 6.52 -0.94
N ILE A 55 3.29 7.05 -1.35
CA ILE A 55 3.22 8.19 -2.28
C ILE A 55 3.74 9.47 -1.62
N LEU A 56 3.40 9.71 -0.35
CA LEU A 56 3.95 10.85 0.38
C LEU A 56 5.46 10.75 0.52
N GLU A 57 5.98 9.57 0.89
CA GLU A 57 7.42 9.32 0.96
C GLU A 57 8.10 9.55 -0.40
N ALA A 58 7.50 9.06 -1.50
CA ALA A 58 8.02 9.30 -2.85
C ALA A 58 8.01 10.80 -3.21
N ARG A 59 6.99 11.54 -2.77
CA ARG A 59 6.93 13.00 -2.96
C ARG A 59 7.99 13.73 -2.17
N ASP A 60 8.29 13.30 -0.95
CA ASP A 60 9.35 13.87 -0.11
C ASP A 60 10.73 13.66 -0.75
N PHE A 61 10.91 12.60 -1.54
CA PHE A 61 12.09 12.39 -2.39
C PHE A 61 12.04 13.13 -3.73
N GLU A 62 11.08 14.04 -3.93
CA GLU A 62 10.90 14.83 -5.14
C GLU A 62 10.66 13.96 -6.39
N ALA A 63 10.00 12.80 -6.25
CA ALA A 63 9.77 11.87 -7.36
C ALA A 63 8.96 12.48 -8.52
N GLU A 64 8.10 13.46 -8.24
CA GLU A 64 7.39 14.22 -9.26
C GLU A 64 8.34 14.93 -10.25
N ILE A 65 9.54 15.31 -9.80
CA ILE A 65 10.53 16.02 -10.60
C ILE A 65 11.51 15.04 -11.25
N TYR A 66 12.00 14.06 -10.49
CA TYR A 66 13.11 13.21 -10.90
C TYR A 66 12.69 11.84 -11.46
N ALA A 67 11.45 11.41 -11.22
CA ALA A 67 10.87 10.17 -11.72
C ALA A 67 9.37 10.33 -12.07
N PRO A 68 9.01 11.30 -12.93
CA PRO A 68 7.61 11.70 -13.14
C PRO A 68 6.74 10.57 -13.69
N GLU A 69 7.28 9.74 -14.58
CA GLU A 69 6.55 8.62 -15.19
C GLU A 69 6.19 7.54 -14.17
N GLU A 70 7.14 7.15 -13.32
CA GLU A 70 6.87 6.16 -12.28
C GLU A 70 5.95 6.72 -11.20
N PHE A 71 6.07 8.00 -10.88
CA PHE A 71 5.24 8.66 -9.90
C PHE A 71 3.79 8.83 -10.39
N SER A 72 3.58 9.20 -11.66
CA SER A 72 2.24 9.29 -12.25
C SER A 72 1.56 7.92 -12.26
N LEU A 73 2.30 6.86 -12.61
CA LEU A 73 1.76 5.50 -12.63
C LEU A 73 1.40 5.00 -11.22
N ALA A 74 2.13 5.41 -10.19
CA ALA A 74 1.76 5.13 -8.79
C ALA A 74 0.44 5.82 -8.40
N LEU A 75 0.27 7.09 -8.79
CA LEU A 75 -0.96 7.85 -8.55
C LEU A 75 -2.15 7.25 -9.30
N GLU A 76 -1.95 6.78 -10.53
CA GLU A 76 -2.98 6.11 -11.32
C GLU A 76 -3.47 4.84 -10.63
N TYR A 77 -2.57 3.97 -10.15
CA TYR A 77 -2.98 2.77 -9.41
C TYR A 77 -3.70 3.09 -8.11
N LEU A 78 -3.27 4.12 -7.38
CA LEU A 78 -3.97 4.55 -6.17
C LEU A 78 -5.37 5.09 -6.48
N ALA A 79 -5.51 5.87 -7.55
CA ALA A 79 -6.81 6.38 -7.99
C ALA A 79 -7.76 5.23 -8.35
N GLN A 80 -7.27 4.25 -9.11
CA GLN A 80 -8.04 3.04 -9.44
C GLN A 80 -8.44 2.26 -8.17
N ALA A 81 -7.52 2.07 -7.23
CA ALA A 81 -7.82 1.40 -5.96
C ALA A 81 -8.89 2.15 -5.14
N LYS A 82 -8.83 3.49 -5.12
CA LYS A 82 -9.83 4.33 -4.43
C LYS A 82 -11.20 4.28 -5.09
N ASP A 83 -11.24 4.22 -6.42
CA ASP A 83 -12.51 4.10 -7.16
C ASP A 83 -13.12 2.72 -7.00
N GLU A 84 -12.32 1.65 -7.03
CA GLU A 84 -12.78 0.29 -6.71
C GLU A 84 -13.26 0.17 -5.26
N ALA A 85 -12.61 0.85 -4.30
CA ALA A 85 -13.06 0.87 -2.91
C ALA A 85 -14.43 1.56 -2.75
N LYS A 86 -14.69 2.64 -3.52
CA LYS A 86 -16.03 3.27 -3.55
C LYS A 86 -17.07 2.31 -4.14
N LEU A 87 -16.73 1.62 -5.23
CA LEU A 87 -17.61 0.63 -5.84
C LEU A 87 -17.93 -0.50 -4.86
N PHE A 88 -16.92 -1.04 -4.16
CA PHE A 88 -17.11 -2.04 -3.10
C PHE A 88 -18.09 -1.56 -2.03
N ARG A 89 -17.88 -0.37 -1.46
CA ARG A 89 -18.76 0.20 -0.43
C ARG A 89 -20.20 0.41 -0.91
N SER A 90 -20.38 0.81 -2.17
CA SER A 90 -21.71 0.96 -2.74
C SER A 90 -22.41 -0.38 -2.95
N ALA A 91 -21.67 -1.41 -3.39
CA ALA A 91 -22.18 -2.76 -3.61
C ALA A 91 -22.53 -3.48 -2.30
N THR A 92 -21.81 -3.24 -1.21
CA THR A 92 -22.12 -3.83 0.11
C THR A 92 -23.33 -3.17 0.78
N GLN A 93 -23.67 -1.92 0.42
CA GLN A 93 -24.87 -1.23 0.92
C GLN A 93 -26.16 -1.67 0.22
N GLU A 94 -26.10 -2.07 -1.06
CA GLU A 94 -27.22 -2.71 -1.74
C GLU A 94 -27.34 -4.17 -1.27
N LYS A 95 -28.41 -4.46 -0.50
CA LYS A 95 -28.70 -5.76 0.17
C LYS A 95 -28.80 -7.01 -0.73
N GLY A 96 -28.35 -6.96 -1.98
CA GLY A 96 -28.45 -8.04 -2.96
C GLY A 96 -27.15 -8.44 -3.66
N ALA A 97 -26.02 -7.75 -3.45
CA ALA A 97 -24.78 -8.09 -4.14
C ALA A 97 -24.20 -9.44 -3.66
N HIS A 98 -23.93 -10.34 -4.61
CA HIS A 98 -23.42 -11.68 -4.34
C HIS A 98 -22.06 -11.62 -3.62
N LEU A 99 -21.91 -12.37 -2.52
CA LEU A 99 -20.68 -12.46 -1.70
C LEU A 99 -19.40 -12.73 -2.51
N PHE A 100 -19.51 -13.43 -3.63
CA PHE A 100 -18.39 -13.68 -4.54
C PHE A 100 -17.91 -12.42 -5.25
N SER A 101 -18.82 -11.53 -5.67
CA SER A 101 -18.47 -10.26 -6.33
C SER A 101 -17.79 -9.27 -5.38
N ALA A 102 -18.28 -9.17 -4.14
CA ALA A 102 -17.69 -8.31 -3.11
C ALA A 102 -16.27 -8.77 -2.75
N ARG A 103 -16.07 -10.09 -2.58
CA ARG A 103 -14.75 -10.67 -2.31
C ARG A 103 -13.76 -10.40 -3.44
N THR A 104 -14.16 -10.59 -4.70
CA THR A 104 -13.29 -10.31 -5.84
C THR A 104 -12.93 -8.83 -5.94
N SER A 105 -13.85 -7.92 -5.59
CA SER A 105 -13.55 -6.49 -5.57
C SER A 105 -12.65 -6.05 -4.40
N GLY A 106 -12.77 -6.66 -3.22
CA GLY A 106 -11.88 -6.34 -2.08
C GLY A 106 -10.43 -6.82 -2.31
N GLU A 107 -10.28 -7.99 -2.95
CA GLU A 107 -8.99 -8.51 -3.39
C GLU A 107 -8.37 -7.61 -4.49
N ALA A 108 -9.19 -7.09 -5.42
CA ALA A 108 -8.76 -6.15 -6.45
C ALA A 108 -8.27 -4.81 -5.88
N VAL A 109 -9.01 -4.22 -4.93
CA VAL A 109 -8.60 -2.99 -4.22
C VAL A 109 -7.24 -3.19 -3.53
N SER A 110 -7.08 -4.31 -2.83
CA SER A 110 -5.83 -4.62 -2.12
C SER A 110 -4.65 -4.75 -3.09
N LEU A 111 -4.86 -5.46 -4.20
CA LEU A 111 -3.83 -5.66 -5.22
C LEU A 111 -3.44 -4.36 -5.93
N LEU A 112 -4.41 -3.49 -6.24
CA LEU A 112 -4.13 -2.16 -6.82
C LEU A 112 -3.43 -1.24 -5.81
N ALA A 113 -3.82 -1.28 -4.55
CA ALA A 113 -3.16 -0.52 -3.49
C ALA A 113 -1.70 -0.97 -3.28
N GLU A 114 -1.45 -2.29 -3.26
CA GLU A 114 -0.09 -2.83 -3.18
C GLU A 114 0.74 -2.45 -4.42
N LYS A 115 0.16 -2.53 -5.63
CA LYS A 115 0.82 -2.03 -6.86
C LYS A 115 1.16 -0.55 -6.75
N ALA A 116 0.25 0.29 -6.27
CA ALA A 116 0.49 1.71 -6.04
C ALA A 116 1.65 1.93 -5.04
N GLN A 117 1.64 1.19 -3.93
CA GLN A 117 2.68 1.26 -2.90
C GLN A 117 4.07 0.94 -3.46
N TYR A 118 4.23 -0.18 -4.15
CA TYR A 118 5.53 -0.57 -4.68
C TYR A 118 5.95 0.29 -5.87
N GLN A 119 5.01 0.77 -6.69
CA GLN A 119 5.31 1.72 -7.75
C GLN A 119 5.81 3.05 -7.19
N ALA A 120 5.20 3.54 -6.10
CA ALA A 120 5.68 4.73 -5.40
C ALA A 120 7.10 4.53 -4.85
N LYS A 121 7.41 3.35 -4.31
CA LYS A 121 8.78 3.00 -3.87
C LYS A 121 9.78 3.00 -5.03
N VAL A 122 9.40 2.50 -6.21
CA VAL A 122 10.24 2.59 -7.43
C VAL A 122 10.46 4.04 -7.82
N ALA A 123 9.41 4.87 -7.81
CA ALA A 123 9.51 6.29 -8.14
C ALA A 123 10.46 7.04 -7.17
N GLY A 124 10.30 6.85 -5.85
CA GLY A 124 11.14 7.47 -4.83
C GLY A 124 12.61 7.03 -4.93
N THR A 125 12.87 5.73 -5.11
CA THR A 125 14.25 5.23 -5.26
C THR A 125 14.91 5.70 -6.55
N LYS A 126 14.18 5.74 -7.67
CA LYS A 126 14.65 6.32 -8.94
C LYS A 126 14.96 7.83 -8.79
N ALA A 127 14.14 8.56 -8.04
CA ALA A 127 14.38 9.98 -7.77
C ALA A 127 15.71 10.20 -7.01
N ILE A 128 15.97 9.39 -5.98
CA ILE A 128 17.24 9.40 -5.23
C ILE A 128 18.42 9.08 -6.16
N GLU A 129 18.29 8.10 -7.05
CA GLU A 129 19.34 7.77 -8.03
C GLU A 129 19.66 8.95 -8.94
N VAL A 130 18.65 9.58 -9.53
CA VAL A 130 18.84 10.72 -10.44
C VAL A 130 19.46 11.92 -9.71
N LYS A 131 19.01 12.20 -8.49
CA LYS A 131 19.57 13.27 -7.65
C LYS A 131 21.05 13.00 -7.33
N SER A 132 21.36 11.77 -6.90
CA SER A 132 22.72 11.34 -6.62
C SER A 132 23.60 11.39 -7.87
N ASP A 133 23.09 11.02 -9.04
CA ASP A 133 23.83 11.07 -10.31
C ASP A 133 24.22 12.49 -10.71
N ARG A 134 23.33 13.47 -10.51
CA ARG A 134 23.64 14.89 -10.73
C ARG A 134 24.72 15.39 -9.78
N GLU A 135 24.64 15.03 -8.51
CA GLU A 135 25.63 15.42 -7.49
C GLU A 135 26.99 14.75 -7.76
N ILE A 136 27.01 13.46 -8.08
CA ILE A 136 28.24 12.72 -8.47
C ILE A 136 28.89 13.38 -9.69
N THR A 137 28.09 13.75 -10.70
CA THR A 137 28.61 14.40 -11.91
C THR A 137 29.23 15.76 -11.57
N THR A 138 28.58 16.53 -10.71
CA THR A 138 29.09 17.83 -10.22
C THR A 138 30.40 17.65 -9.44
N ILE A 139 30.46 16.71 -8.50
CA ILE A 139 31.67 16.46 -7.71
C ILE A 139 32.82 15.98 -8.61
N LYS A 140 32.54 15.10 -9.59
CA LYS A 140 33.55 14.67 -10.57
C LYS A 140 34.09 15.83 -11.40
N ALA A 141 33.23 16.75 -11.82
CA ALA A 141 33.65 17.96 -12.51
C ALA A 141 34.52 18.85 -11.61
N GLN A 142 34.13 19.07 -10.36
CA GLN A 142 34.92 19.83 -9.39
C GLN A 142 36.30 19.21 -9.13
N ILE A 143 36.38 17.87 -9.02
CA ILE A 143 37.65 17.16 -8.89
C ILE A 143 38.54 17.45 -10.11
N VAL A 144 38.01 17.33 -11.33
CA VAL A 144 38.75 17.62 -12.57
C VAL A 144 39.23 19.08 -12.61
N ASP A 145 38.37 20.03 -12.22
CA ASP A 145 38.73 21.45 -12.17
C ASP A 145 39.86 21.71 -11.17
N THR A 146 39.86 21.05 -10.01
CA THR A 146 40.97 21.14 -9.04
C THR A 146 42.28 20.54 -9.56
N PHE A 147 42.24 19.60 -10.53
CA PHE A 147 43.44 19.10 -11.20
C PHE A 147 43.98 20.08 -12.24
N ASN A 148 43.09 20.79 -12.95
CA ASN A 148 43.47 21.68 -14.03
C ASN A 148 43.94 23.07 -13.56
N THR A 149 43.47 23.52 -12.39
CA THR A 149 43.73 24.87 -11.86
C THR A 149 44.89 24.94 -10.87
N ASN A 150 45.28 23.84 -10.24
CA ASN A 150 46.35 23.81 -9.24
C ASN A 150 47.68 23.32 -9.87
N VAL A 151 48.67 24.20 -9.94
CA VAL A 151 50.01 23.93 -10.50
C VAL A 151 50.76 22.90 -9.66
N ASP A 152 50.57 22.94 -8.35
CA ASP A 152 51.03 21.92 -7.42
C ASP A 152 50.02 20.78 -7.37
N ARG A 153 50.36 19.64 -8.01
CA ARG A 153 49.51 18.43 -8.06
C ARG A 153 49.34 17.72 -6.71
N SER A 154 49.68 18.36 -5.60
CA SER A 154 49.61 17.81 -4.25
C SER A 154 48.16 17.47 -3.86
N PHE A 155 48.02 16.49 -2.96
CA PHE A 155 46.72 16.10 -2.42
C PHE A 155 46.32 17.13 -1.35
N THR A 156 45.43 18.06 -1.72
CA THR A 156 44.92 19.09 -0.80
C THR A 156 43.74 18.55 0.01
N SER A 157 43.49 19.11 1.19
CA SER A 157 42.35 18.73 2.04
C SER A 157 41.00 18.86 1.32
N THR A 158 40.86 19.85 0.43
CA THR A 158 39.68 19.99 -0.45
C THR A 158 39.50 18.79 -1.36
N ARG A 159 40.58 18.24 -1.91
CA ARG A 159 40.53 17.06 -2.79
C ARG A 159 40.14 15.80 -2.01
N GLU A 160 40.69 15.60 -0.82
CA GLU A 160 40.31 14.49 0.07
C GLU A 160 38.82 14.56 0.42
N HIS A 161 38.32 15.75 0.75
CA HIS A 161 36.92 15.98 1.04
C HIS A 161 36.02 15.63 -0.16
N LEU A 162 36.34 16.11 -1.37
CA LEU A 162 35.56 15.81 -2.59
C LEU A 162 35.55 14.31 -2.91
N PHE A 163 36.66 13.59 -2.74
CA PHE A 163 36.68 12.13 -2.92
C PHE A 163 35.84 11.40 -1.85
N GLY A 164 35.86 11.89 -0.60
CA GLY A 164 35.00 11.38 0.47
C GLY A 164 33.52 11.58 0.17
N GLU A 165 33.14 12.78 -0.26
CA GLU A 165 31.76 13.09 -0.68
C GLU A 165 31.33 12.25 -1.88
N LEU A 166 32.22 12.08 -2.87
CA LEU A 166 31.96 11.22 -4.03
C LEU A 166 31.63 9.79 -3.59
N GLY A 167 32.45 9.21 -2.70
CA GLY A 167 32.24 7.88 -2.16
C GLY A 167 30.90 7.74 -1.42
N ALA A 168 30.54 8.74 -0.61
CA ALA A 168 29.26 8.77 0.08
C ALA A 168 28.06 8.79 -0.89
N LYS A 169 28.13 9.62 -1.94
CA LYS A 169 27.05 9.69 -2.95
C LYS A 169 26.96 8.44 -3.81
N GLU A 170 28.09 7.82 -4.15
CA GLU A 170 28.10 6.53 -4.87
C GLU A 170 27.51 5.40 -4.01
N ALA A 171 27.72 5.41 -2.69
CA ALA A 171 27.06 4.49 -1.77
C ALA A 171 25.55 4.68 -1.73
N VAL A 172 25.06 5.93 -1.60
CA VAL A 172 23.62 6.26 -1.62
C VAL A 172 22.98 5.79 -2.93
N ARG A 173 23.62 6.05 -4.08
CA ARG A 173 23.15 5.57 -5.39
C ARG A 173 23.06 4.04 -5.44
N SER A 174 24.08 3.34 -4.91
CA SER A 174 24.12 1.87 -4.90
C SER A 174 23.00 1.27 -4.04
N GLU A 175 22.72 1.88 -2.88
CA GLU A 175 21.62 1.47 -2.00
C GLU A 175 20.26 1.73 -2.63
N ALA A 176 20.07 2.91 -3.23
CA ALA A 176 18.84 3.24 -3.95
C ALA A 176 18.56 2.23 -5.08
N ARG A 177 19.58 1.83 -5.85
CA ARG A 177 19.46 0.79 -6.88
C ARG A 177 19.04 -0.57 -6.33
N LYS A 178 19.58 -0.97 -5.19
CA LYS A 178 19.20 -2.23 -4.54
C LYS A 178 17.74 -2.18 -4.09
N ALA A 179 17.33 -1.08 -3.45
CA ALA A 179 15.95 -0.87 -3.01
C ALA A 179 14.98 -0.85 -4.20
N ARG A 180 15.35 -0.17 -5.29
CA ARG A 180 14.60 -0.16 -6.54
C ARG A 180 14.42 -1.56 -7.12
N ALA A 181 15.50 -2.33 -7.24
CA ALA A 181 15.43 -3.70 -7.75
C ALA A 181 14.51 -4.60 -6.91
N GLN A 182 14.52 -4.43 -5.58
CA GLN A 182 13.60 -5.13 -4.69
C GLN A 182 12.14 -4.72 -4.95
N ALA A 183 11.85 -3.43 -5.04
CA ALA A 183 10.51 -2.92 -5.32
C ALA A 183 10.00 -3.37 -6.70
N GLU A 184 10.83 -3.31 -7.74
CA GLU A 184 10.50 -3.82 -9.08
C GLU A 184 10.25 -5.34 -9.05
N SER A 185 11.02 -6.10 -8.27
CA SER A 185 10.78 -7.54 -8.14
C SER A 185 9.44 -7.85 -7.49
N ALA A 186 9.02 -7.06 -6.48
CA ALA A 186 7.72 -7.18 -5.83
C ALA A 186 6.59 -6.81 -6.81
N LEU A 187 6.72 -5.71 -7.55
CA LEU A 187 5.77 -5.33 -8.60
C LEU A 187 5.59 -6.40 -9.66
N ARG A 188 6.68 -7.03 -10.12
CA ARG A 188 6.63 -8.11 -11.10
C ARG A 188 5.84 -9.30 -10.55
N ARG A 189 6.04 -9.66 -9.28
CA ARG A 189 5.27 -10.74 -8.63
C ARG A 189 3.78 -10.40 -8.57
N LEU A 190 3.42 -9.22 -8.09
CA LEU A 190 2.02 -8.76 -8.02
C LEU A 190 1.36 -8.66 -9.39
N THR A 191 2.13 -8.34 -10.44
CA THR A 191 1.62 -8.29 -11.81
C THR A 191 1.34 -9.69 -12.36
N LEU A 192 2.20 -10.66 -12.04
CA LEU A 192 1.99 -12.07 -12.43
C LEU A 192 0.83 -12.70 -11.66
N GLU A 193 0.69 -12.41 -10.36
CA GLU A 193 -0.43 -12.86 -9.53
C GLU A 193 -1.77 -12.31 -10.05
N GLY A 194 -1.80 -11.03 -10.45
CA GLY A 194 -2.97 -10.41 -11.09
C GLY A 194 -3.30 -10.94 -12.49
N GLN A 195 -2.38 -11.63 -13.17
CA GLN A 195 -2.66 -12.32 -14.45
C GLN A 195 -3.18 -13.76 -14.26
N THR A 196 -3.13 -14.30 -13.03
CA THR A 196 -3.51 -15.70 -12.75
C THR A 196 -4.98 -15.94 -12.35
N ALA A 197 -5.88 -14.95 -12.43
CA ALA A 197 -7.33 -15.21 -12.34
C ALA A 197 -8.20 -14.24 -13.19
N PRO A 198 -9.28 -14.73 -13.85
CA PRO A 198 -9.90 -16.05 -13.73
C PRO A 198 -9.76 -16.93 -14.99
N ALA A 199 -9.47 -18.23 -14.78
CA ALA A 199 -9.87 -19.30 -15.69
C ALA A 199 -11.37 -19.60 -15.49
N PRO A 200 -12.08 -20.10 -16.53
CA PRO A 200 -13.52 -19.92 -16.77
C PRO A 200 -14.47 -20.47 -15.70
#